data_AF-A0A519TIB9-F1
#
_entry.id   AF-A0A519TIB9-F1
#
_cell.length_a   1.000
_cell.length_b   1.000
_cell.length_c   1.000
_cell.angle_alpha   90.00
_cell.angle_beta   90.00
_cell.angle_gamma   90.00
#
_symmetry.space_group_name_H-M   'P 1'
#
loop_
_entity.id
_entity.type
_entity.pdbx_description
1 polymer ?
#
loop_
_entity_poly.entity_id
_entity_poly.type
_entity_poly.pdbx_seq_one_letter_code
_entity_poly.pdbx_strand_id
1 'polypeptide(L)'
;VVWATGDLTNASQVLTKKYVSRLHEASTKDGIISIIDSTDLRRRDITAGRGDNTWHFDARDVTDFVFATSEHYVWQATSLVVDPATKRRTRVDAVYNTAHRDYRDVLDIARRTVQAMSYTFPKWPFPYNHETVFDGLDQMEYPMMVNDNPSRTREEAITLTDHEIFHTMFPFYMGINETKYGWMDEGWATIGEWLISPLIEPKLIDDYGMVPYAHAAGTEDDLPIVTLTTQQAGAPFFLNSYPKPGLGYLYVKDLLGDELFTKALHTYIRTWHGKHPMPYDFFYSMNAGAGQNLNWFWQRWFFEGGYPDLAITSVTPAAGGTAAEIVVTAKGSKPVPVDLTVTFADGSTEKIHRTVAVWQSAQTVQVPVAGRKAIASVTLGSLYVPDSYPADNAWPVAK
;
A
#
# COMPACT_ATOMS: atom_id res chain seq x y z
N VAL A 1 18.54 -23.65 -10.23
CA VAL A 1 17.89 -22.70 -11.16
C VAL A 1 18.12 -21.30 -10.62
N VAL A 2 18.16 -20.29 -11.49
CA VAL A 2 18.40 -18.88 -11.12
C VAL A 2 17.17 -18.06 -11.48
N TRP A 3 16.75 -17.20 -10.55
CA TRP A 3 15.76 -16.14 -10.73
C TRP A 3 16.41 -14.82 -10.38
N ALA A 4 16.05 -13.74 -11.08
CA ALA A 4 16.68 -12.45 -10.89
C ALA A 4 15.81 -11.30 -11.40
N THR A 5 16.15 -10.09 -10.98
CA THR A 5 15.83 -8.86 -11.69
C THR A 5 16.23 -8.98 -13.16
N GLY A 6 15.34 -8.61 -14.08
CA GLY A 6 15.59 -8.61 -15.52
C GLY A 6 15.08 -9.86 -16.26
N ASP A 7 15.07 -9.77 -17.58
CA ASP A 7 14.57 -10.82 -18.46
C ASP A 7 15.65 -11.86 -18.76
N LEU A 8 15.35 -13.15 -18.57
CA LEU A 8 16.25 -14.25 -18.91
C LEU A 8 16.39 -14.38 -20.44
N THR A 9 17.54 -13.94 -20.97
CA THR A 9 17.78 -13.85 -22.42
C THR A 9 18.30 -15.14 -23.06
N ASN A 10 18.83 -16.06 -22.26
CA ASN A 10 19.45 -17.30 -22.76
C ASN A 10 18.80 -18.59 -22.23
N ALA A 11 17.49 -18.55 -21.94
CA ALA A 11 16.74 -19.67 -21.37
C ALA A 11 16.97 -21.02 -22.09
N SER A 12 17.03 -21.02 -23.43
CA SER A 12 17.25 -22.23 -24.24
C SER A 12 18.63 -22.87 -24.09
N GLN A 13 19.59 -22.15 -23.51
CA GLN A 13 20.95 -22.64 -23.25
C GLN A 13 21.09 -23.26 -21.85
N VAL A 14 20.30 -22.77 -20.87
CA VAL A 14 20.42 -23.13 -19.45
C VAL A 14 19.31 -24.04 -18.94
N LEU A 15 18.14 -24.07 -19.60
CA LEU A 15 17.01 -24.94 -19.28
C LEU A 15 16.82 -26.02 -20.34
N THR A 16 16.32 -27.20 -19.96
CA THR A 16 15.93 -28.21 -20.96
C THR A 16 14.65 -27.79 -21.69
N LYS A 17 14.44 -28.32 -22.91
CA LYS A 17 13.36 -27.91 -23.84
C LYS A 17 11.97 -27.86 -23.18
N LYS A 18 11.69 -28.79 -22.27
CA LYS A 18 10.42 -28.86 -21.53
C LYS A 18 10.18 -27.59 -20.70
N TYR A 19 11.17 -27.15 -19.92
CA TYR A 19 11.03 -26.00 -19.02
C TYR A 19 11.05 -24.67 -19.80
N VAL A 20 11.79 -24.59 -20.91
CA VAL A 20 11.72 -23.46 -21.86
C VAL A 20 10.29 -23.32 -22.42
N SER A 21 9.67 -24.43 -22.84
CA SER A 21 8.31 -24.41 -23.37
C SER A 21 7.29 -23.94 -22.33
N ARG A 22 7.41 -24.43 -21.08
CA ARG A 22 6.52 -24.02 -19.98
C ARG A 22 6.68 -22.54 -19.64
N LEU A 23 7.91 -22.02 -19.63
CA LEU A 23 8.18 -20.62 -19.35
C LEU A 23 7.58 -19.70 -20.41
N HIS A 24 7.70 -20.08 -21.68
CA HIS A 24 7.05 -19.37 -22.79
C HIS A 24 5.52 -19.41 -22.69
N GLU A 25 4.96 -20.57 -22.35
CA GLU A 25 3.52 -20.74 -22.16
C GLU A 25 2.99 -19.86 -21.02
N ALA A 26 3.67 -19.83 -19.87
CA ALA A 26 3.29 -19.01 -18.73
C ALA A 26 3.29 -17.51 -19.04
N SER A 27 4.21 -17.07 -19.90
CA SER A 27 4.34 -15.66 -20.31
C SER A 27 3.25 -15.22 -21.30
N THR A 28 2.48 -16.16 -21.88
CA THR A 28 1.52 -15.87 -22.96
C THR A 28 0.07 -16.24 -22.61
N LYS A 29 -0.18 -16.99 -21.54
CA LYS A 29 -1.51 -17.47 -21.15
C LYS A 29 -1.95 -16.92 -19.79
N ASP A 30 -3.27 -16.82 -19.59
CA ASP A 30 -3.86 -16.42 -18.30
C ASP A 30 -3.80 -17.54 -17.24
N GLY A 31 -3.71 -18.80 -17.67
CA GLY A 31 -3.70 -19.95 -16.78
C GLY A 31 -2.42 -20.06 -15.94
N ILE A 32 -2.52 -20.78 -14.82
CA ILE A 32 -1.36 -21.15 -14.00
C ILE A 32 -0.62 -22.31 -14.69
N ILE A 33 0.69 -22.16 -14.84
CA ILE A 33 1.60 -23.16 -15.36
C ILE A 33 2.62 -23.51 -14.28
N SER A 34 2.67 -24.78 -13.88
CA SER A 34 3.77 -25.30 -13.07
C SER A 34 5.01 -25.45 -13.94
N ILE A 35 5.93 -24.49 -13.86
CA ILE A 35 7.22 -24.55 -14.56
C ILE A 35 8.02 -25.73 -14.01
N ILE A 36 8.20 -25.78 -12.68
CA ILE A 36 8.87 -26.86 -11.95
C ILE A 36 7.93 -27.36 -10.86
N ASP A 37 7.65 -28.66 -10.84
CA ASP A 37 6.89 -29.31 -9.78
C ASP A 37 7.75 -30.32 -8.98
N SER A 38 7.19 -30.91 -7.92
CA SER A 38 7.92 -31.87 -7.07
C SER A 38 8.35 -33.15 -7.82
N THR A 39 7.67 -33.52 -8.91
CA THR A 39 8.08 -34.65 -9.76
C THR A 39 9.31 -34.29 -10.59
N ASP A 40 9.38 -33.06 -11.05
CA ASP A 40 10.50 -32.53 -11.82
C ASP A 40 11.77 -32.39 -10.98
N LEU A 41 11.62 -31.93 -9.73
CA LEU A 41 12.72 -31.91 -8.76
C LEU A 41 13.35 -33.29 -8.52
N ARG A 42 12.54 -34.36 -8.53
CA ARG A 42 13.03 -35.74 -8.42
C ARG A 42 13.76 -36.24 -9.66
N ARG A 43 13.38 -35.75 -10.85
CA ARG A 43 14.02 -36.14 -12.13
C ARG A 43 15.38 -35.49 -12.33
N ARG A 44 15.60 -34.30 -11.75
CA ARG A 44 16.84 -33.52 -11.88
C ARG A 44 17.24 -33.25 -13.33
N ASP A 45 16.25 -33.06 -14.22
CA ASP A 45 16.41 -32.81 -15.66
C ASP A 45 16.07 -31.35 -16.05
N ILE A 46 16.12 -30.43 -15.07
CA ILE A 46 15.63 -29.06 -15.20
C ILE A 46 16.58 -28.18 -16.02
N THR A 47 17.85 -28.13 -15.61
CA THR A 47 18.88 -27.35 -16.28
C THR A 47 19.58 -28.17 -17.36
N ALA A 48 20.28 -27.51 -18.27
CA ALA A 48 21.14 -28.20 -19.21
C ALA A 48 22.18 -29.05 -18.46
N GLY A 49 22.41 -30.28 -18.94
CA GLY A 49 23.31 -31.27 -18.33
C GLY A 49 24.80 -30.97 -18.56
N ARG A 50 25.20 -29.72 -18.32
CA ARG A 50 26.59 -29.23 -18.40
C ARG A 50 27.18 -29.20 -16.98
N GLY A 51 28.52 -29.21 -16.88
CA GLY A 51 29.22 -29.05 -15.59
C GLY A 51 28.96 -27.68 -14.96
N ASP A 52 28.74 -26.67 -15.80
CA ASP A 52 28.43 -25.29 -15.44
C ASP A 52 27.36 -24.72 -16.39
N ASN A 53 26.51 -23.81 -15.86
CA ASN A 53 25.50 -23.09 -16.63
C ASN A 53 25.65 -21.59 -16.37
N THR A 54 25.79 -20.80 -17.44
CA THR A 54 25.87 -19.33 -17.37
C THR A 54 24.50 -18.73 -17.69
N TRP A 55 23.91 -17.97 -16.76
CA TRP A 55 22.59 -17.36 -16.92
C TRP A 55 22.74 -15.88 -17.28
N HIS A 56 22.03 -15.41 -18.31
CA HIS A 56 22.10 -14.03 -18.77
C HIS A 56 20.75 -13.33 -18.57
N PHE A 57 20.74 -12.32 -17.71
CA PHE A 57 19.58 -11.46 -17.47
C PHE A 57 19.85 -10.06 -18.03
N ASP A 58 18.86 -9.47 -18.71
CA ASP A 58 18.90 -8.08 -19.19
C ASP A 58 17.84 -7.26 -18.45
N ALA A 59 18.25 -6.15 -17.83
CA ALA A 59 17.35 -5.21 -17.17
C ALA A 59 17.71 -3.80 -17.63
N ARG A 60 16.69 -2.96 -17.80
CA ARG A 60 16.84 -1.55 -18.16
C ARG A 60 16.01 -0.70 -17.22
N ASP A 61 16.49 0.51 -16.96
CA ASP A 61 15.80 1.50 -16.14
C ASP A 61 15.43 0.96 -14.74
N VAL A 62 16.34 0.18 -14.16
CA VAL A 62 16.26 -0.34 -12.78
C VAL A 62 17.35 0.29 -11.92
N THR A 63 17.05 0.52 -10.64
CA THR A 63 18.01 1.04 -9.67
C THR A 63 18.83 -0.08 -9.03
N ASP A 64 18.19 -1.23 -8.80
CA ASP A 64 18.77 -2.36 -8.08
C ASP A 64 18.69 -3.67 -8.86
N PHE A 65 19.51 -4.63 -8.46
CA PHE A 65 19.56 -5.97 -9.03
C PHE A 65 19.68 -7.01 -7.93
N VAL A 66 18.76 -7.97 -7.91
CA VAL A 66 18.81 -9.14 -7.03
C VAL A 66 18.78 -10.42 -7.85
N PHE A 67 19.32 -11.50 -7.29
CA PHE A 67 19.12 -12.85 -7.81
C PHE A 67 19.04 -13.86 -6.66
N ALA A 68 18.30 -14.93 -6.88
CA ALA A 68 18.27 -16.09 -5.99
C ALA A 68 18.48 -17.38 -6.77
N THR A 69 18.95 -18.40 -6.06
CA THR A 69 19.16 -19.72 -6.64
C THR A 69 18.66 -20.81 -5.71
N SER A 70 18.05 -21.84 -6.29
CA SER A 70 17.65 -23.04 -5.56
C SER A 70 17.75 -24.27 -6.45
N GLU A 71 18.04 -25.41 -5.84
CA GLU A 71 17.99 -26.74 -6.46
C GLU A 71 16.76 -27.56 -6.05
N HIS A 72 15.93 -27.05 -5.13
CA HIS A 72 14.86 -27.81 -4.48
C HIS A 72 13.53 -27.05 -4.40
N TYR A 73 13.41 -25.89 -5.05
CA TYR A 73 12.17 -25.12 -5.08
C TYR A 73 11.31 -25.47 -6.29
N VAL A 74 10.01 -25.46 -6.07
CA VAL A 74 9.03 -25.49 -7.15
C VAL A 74 8.86 -24.08 -7.72
N TRP A 75 8.34 -23.99 -8.93
CA TRP A 75 8.12 -22.72 -9.63
C TRP A 75 6.78 -22.77 -10.35
N GLN A 76 5.86 -21.92 -9.93
CA GLN A 76 4.57 -21.71 -10.59
C GLN A 76 4.52 -20.31 -11.19
N ALA A 77 3.87 -20.20 -12.34
CA ALA A 77 3.82 -18.95 -13.07
C ALA A 77 2.46 -18.74 -13.74
N THR A 78 2.07 -17.49 -13.90
CA THR A 78 0.91 -17.04 -14.68
C THR A 78 1.26 -15.74 -15.40
N SER A 79 0.41 -15.23 -16.29
CA SER A 79 0.57 -13.87 -16.81
C SER A 79 -0.76 -13.19 -16.99
N LEU A 80 -0.77 -11.86 -16.98
CA LEU A 80 -1.96 -11.03 -17.24
C LEU A 80 -1.60 -9.85 -18.13
N VAL A 81 -2.57 -9.35 -18.89
CA VAL A 81 -2.44 -8.06 -19.55
C VAL A 81 -2.44 -6.98 -18.48
N VAL A 82 -1.40 -6.15 -18.45
CA VAL A 82 -1.25 -5.03 -17.50
C VAL A 82 -1.43 -3.68 -18.17
N ASP A 83 -1.37 -3.65 -19.50
CA ASP A 83 -1.63 -2.47 -20.32
C ASP A 83 -2.64 -2.81 -21.43
N PRO A 84 -3.91 -2.38 -21.32
CA PRO A 84 -4.91 -2.67 -22.33
C PRO A 84 -4.66 -1.95 -23.66
N ALA A 85 -3.90 -0.85 -23.68
CA ALA A 85 -3.60 -0.08 -24.88
C ALA A 85 -2.53 -0.77 -25.73
N THR A 86 -1.46 -1.26 -25.11
CA THR A 86 -0.36 -1.95 -25.81
C THR A 86 -0.52 -3.47 -25.87
N LYS A 87 -1.47 -4.02 -25.10
CA LYS A 87 -1.64 -5.47 -24.85
C LYS A 87 -0.43 -6.11 -24.17
N ARG A 88 0.45 -5.32 -23.56
CA ARG A 88 1.61 -5.83 -22.82
C ARG A 88 1.14 -6.68 -21.64
N ARG A 89 1.85 -7.80 -21.44
CA ARG A 89 1.63 -8.74 -20.35
C ARG A 89 2.80 -8.73 -19.39
N THR A 90 2.50 -9.00 -18.13
CA THR A 90 3.50 -9.29 -17.09
C THR A 90 3.32 -10.73 -16.65
N ARG A 91 4.43 -11.49 -16.60
CA ARG A 91 4.47 -12.82 -15.97
C ARG A 91 4.59 -12.63 -14.46
N VAL A 92 3.83 -13.38 -13.68
CA VAL A 92 3.93 -13.38 -12.22
C VAL A 92 4.35 -14.78 -11.80
N ASP A 93 5.36 -14.85 -10.95
CA ASP A 93 5.99 -16.09 -10.51
C ASP A 93 5.90 -16.23 -8.99
N ALA A 94 5.70 -17.46 -8.53
CA ALA A 94 5.94 -17.87 -7.15
C ALA A 94 6.95 -19.02 -7.15
N VAL A 95 8.05 -18.82 -6.42
CA VAL A 95 9.20 -19.75 -6.40
C VAL A 95 9.48 -20.14 -4.97
N TYR A 96 9.24 -21.40 -4.61
CA TYR A 96 9.14 -21.75 -3.19
C TYR A 96 9.48 -23.18 -2.80
N ASN A 97 9.79 -23.36 -1.53
CA ASN A 97 9.88 -24.66 -0.89
C ASN A 97 8.48 -25.17 -0.54
N THR A 98 8.12 -26.37 -1.00
CA THR A 98 6.81 -26.97 -0.69
C THR A 98 6.55 -27.24 0.80
N ALA A 99 7.56 -27.11 1.66
CA ALA A 99 7.42 -27.12 3.12
C ALA A 99 6.63 -25.90 3.63
N HIS A 100 6.74 -24.75 2.97
CA HIS A 100 6.02 -23.52 3.28
C HIS A 100 4.66 -23.56 2.57
N ARG A 101 3.58 -23.71 3.36
CA ARG A 101 2.24 -24.05 2.83
C ARG A 101 1.48 -22.84 2.33
N ASP A 102 1.70 -21.70 2.97
CA ASP A 102 1.21 -20.37 2.62
C ASP A 102 1.59 -19.98 1.19
N TYR A 103 2.80 -20.34 0.74
CA TYR A 103 3.27 -20.10 -0.63
C TYR A 103 2.43 -20.72 -1.76
N ARG A 104 1.52 -21.63 -1.44
CA ARG A 104 0.53 -22.15 -2.41
C ARG A 104 -0.47 -21.08 -2.86
N ASP A 105 -0.67 -20.07 -2.03
CA ASP A 105 -1.61 -18.97 -2.29
C ASP A 105 -0.91 -17.74 -2.86
N VAL A 106 0.40 -17.60 -2.65
CA VAL A 106 1.22 -16.44 -3.05
C VAL A 106 1.09 -16.11 -4.54
N LEU A 107 1.02 -17.12 -5.43
CA LEU A 107 0.84 -16.84 -6.86
C LEU A 107 -0.49 -16.14 -7.17
N ASP A 108 -1.59 -16.53 -6.50
CA ASP A 108 -2.89 -15.89 -6.68
C ASP A 108 -2.89 -14.48 -6.09
N ILE A 109 -2.28 -14.30 -4.91
CA ILE A 109 -2.13 -13.01 -4.24
C ILE A 109 -1.33 -12.06 -5.15
N ALA A 110 -0.11 -12.44 -5.54
CA ALA A 110 0.76 -11.65 -6.40
C ALA A 110 0.11 -11.28 -7.74
N ARG A 111 -0.59 -12.23 -8.39
CA ARG A 111 -1.33 -11.95 -9.62
C ARG A 111 -2.40 -10.89 -9.41
N ARG A 112 -3.16 -10.98 -8.31
CA ARG A 112 -4.21 -10.01 -7.99
C ARG A 112 -3.64 -8.65 -7.61
N THR A 113 -2.48 -8.60 -6.93
CA THR A 113 -1.76 -7.36 -6.65
C THR A 113 -1.33 -6.67 -7.94
N VAL A 114 -0.65 -7.38 -8.86
CA VAL A 114 -0.24 -6.83 -10.17
C VAL A 114 -1.46 -6.34 -10.97
N GLN A 115 -2.58 -7.06 -10.89
CA GLN A 115 -3.84 -6.63 -11.49
C GLN A 115 -4.38 -5.35 -10.84
N ALA A 116 -4.45 -5.30 -9.50
CA ALA A 116 -4.95 -4.15 -8.76
C ALA A 116 -4.09 -2.90 -9.01
N MET A 117 -2.77 -3.04 -9.05
CA MET A 117 -1.83 -1.97 -9.41
C MET A 117 -2.12 -1.40 -10.80
N SER A 118 -2.35 -2.30 -11.76
CA SER A 118 -2.62 -1.93 -13.16
C SER A 118 -3.97 -1.24 -13.37
N TYR A 119 -5.01 -1.66 -12.64
CA TYR A 119 -6.40 -1.29 -12.97
C TYR A 119 -7.17 -0.53 -11.89
N THR A 120 -6.74 -0.60 -10.63
CA THR A 120 -7.47 -0.05 -9.47
C THR A 120 -6.66 1.03 -8.76
N PHE A 121 -5.52 0.69 -8.16
CA PHE A 121 -4.67 1.63 -7.43
C PHE A 121 -3.20 1.25 -7.56
N PRO A 122 -2.33 2.11 -8.10
CA PRO A 122 -2.57 3.50 -8.53
C PRO A 122 -3.14 3.61 -9.96
N LYS A 123 -3.63 2.50 -10.53
CA LYS A 123 -4.20 2.45 -11.88
C LYS A 123 -3.18 2.88 -12.95
N TRP A 124 -1.98 2.32 -12.84
CA TRP A 124 -0.87 2.58 -13.74
C TRP A 124 -0.35 1.25 -14.27
N PRO A 125 -0.10 1.09 -15.59
CA PRO A 125 0.37 -0.18 -16.13
C PRO A 125 1.60 -0.70 -15.39
N PHE A 126 1.51 -1.92 -14.85
CA PHE A 126 2.62 -2.51 -14.09
C PHE A 126 3.91 -2.50 -14.93
N PRO A 127 5.02 -1.90 -14.46
CA PRO A 127 6.06 -1.40 -15.36
C PRO A 127 6.94 -2.47 -16.01
N TYR A 128 7.04 -3.67 -15.41
CA TYR A 128 8.01 -4.68 -15.85
C TYR A 128 7.37 -5.92 -16.52
N ASN A 129 8.20 -6.70 -17.21
CA ASN A 129 7.79 -7.90 -17.95
C ASN A 129 7.52 -9.11 -17.05
N HIS A 130 8.12 -9.14 -15.86
CA HIS A 130 7.81 -10.14 -14.85
C HIS A 130 7.89 -9.58 -13.43
N GLU A 131 7.31 -10.33 -12.49
CA GLU A 131 7.40 -10.12 -11.06
C GLU A 131 7.53 -11.49 -10.37
N THR A 132 8.58 -11.69 -9.58
CA THR A 132 8.84 -12.97 -8.92
C THR A 132 8.77 -12.84 -7.41
N VAL A 133 7.81 -13.52 -6.78
CA VAL A 133 7.80 -13.71 -5.33
C VAL A 133 8.63 -14.95 -4.98
N PHE A 134 9.76 -14.72 -4.34
CA PHE A 134 10.70 -15.76 -3.95
C PHE A 134 10.61 -16.06 -2.45
N ASP A 135 10.43 -17.33 -2.12
CA ASP A 135 10.51 -17.88 -0.77
C ASP A 135 11.92 -17.77 -0.22
N GLY A 136 12.18 -16.74 0.58
CA GLY A 136 13.50 -16.53 1.11
C GLY A 136 13.50 -16.21 2.58
N LEU A 137 14.42 -15.32 2.95
CA LEU A 137 14.88 -15.17 4.33
C LEU A 137 14.66 -13.78 4.90
N ASP A 138 14.02 -12.90 4.13
CA ASP A 138 13.77 -11.51 4.53
C ASP A 138 12.39 -11.03 4.05
N GLN A 139 12.09 -9.75 4.23
CA GLN A 139 10.97 -9.03 3.62
C GLN A 139 11.60 -7.88 2.85
N MET A 140 11.93 -8.12 1.58
CA MET A 140 12.72 -7.19 0.80
C MET A 140 12.28 -7.15 -0.67
N GLU A 141 12.04 -5.94 -1.10
CA GLU A 141 11.60 -5.50 -2.41
C GLU A 141 12.78 -5.26 -3.37
N TYR A 142 12.60 -5.63 -4.65
CA TYR A 142 13.51 -5.27 -5.73
C TYR A 142 12.73 -5.10 -7.05
N PRO A 143 13.32 -4.47 -8.07
CA PRO A 143 12.70 -4.46 -9.39
C PRO A 143 12.53 -5.89 -9.93
N MET A 144 11.28 -6.27 -10.26
CA MET A 144 10.88 -7.58 -10.82
C MET A 144 11.00 -8.77 -9.87
N MET A 145 11.34 -8.57 -8.60
CA MET A 145 11.52 -9.66 -7.65
C MET A 145 11.37 -9.19 -6.21
N VAL A 146 10.62 -9.94 -5.42
CA VAL A 146 10.53 -9.76 -3.97
C VAL A 146 11.04 -11.03 -3.28
N ASN A 147 11.63 -10.84 -2.10
CA ASN A 147 12.18 -11.89 -1.27
C ASN A 147 11.41 -11.90 0.05
N ASP A 148 10.48 -12.85 0.17
CA ASP A 148 9.48 -12.86 1.24
C ASP A 148 9.69 -14.07 2.17
N ASN A 149 9.57 -13.83 3.46
CA ASN A 149 9.51 -14.88 4.45
C ASN A 149 8.17 -15.63 4.41
N PRO A 150 8.14 -16.93 4.74
CA PRO A 150 6.88 -17.65 4.95
C PRO A 150 6.02 -17.04 6.05
N SER A 151 4.73 -16.90 5.78
CA SER A 151 3.75 -16.33 6.71
C SER A 151 3.00 -17.42 7.48
N ARG A 152 2.46 -17.06 8.65
CA ARG A 152 1.69 -18.00 9.49
C ARG A 152 0.22 -18.02 9.11
N THR A 153 -0.30 -16.90 8.65
CA THR A 153 -1.70 -16.72 8.25
C THR A 153 -1.78 -16.29 6.79
N ARG A 154 -2.98 -16.44 6.20
CA ARG A 154 -3.22 -15.97 4.84
C ARG A 154 -3.24 -14.44 4.79
N GLU A 155 -3.74 -13.81 5.83
CA GLU A 155 -3.78 -12.36 5.99
C GLU A 155 -2.36 -11.78 5.98
N GLU A 156 -1.44 -12.35 6.76
CA GLU A 156 -0.01 -11.96 6.74
C GLU A 156 0.64 -12.18 5.36
N ALA A 157 0.27 -13.25 4.65
CA ALA A 157 0.77 -13.50 3.30
C ALA A 157 0.24 -12.46 2.29
N ILE A 158 -1.02 -12.04 2.44
CA ILE A 158 -1.64 -11.04 1.58
C ILE A 158 -0.96 -9.69 1.77
N THR A 159 -0.87 -9.21 3.01
CA THR A 159 -0.31 -7.90 3.34
C THR A 159 1.18 -7.83 3.03
N LEU A 160 1.94 -8.90 3.29
CA LEU A 160 3.35 -8.94 2.91
C LEU A 160 3.51 -8.92 1.38
N THR A 161 2.89 -9.86 0.68
CA THR A 161 3.09 -9.97 -0.77
C THR A 161 2.63 -8.71 -1.52
N ASP A 162 1.54 -8.07 -1.10
CA ASP A 162 1.05 -6.87 -1.77
C ASP A 162 1.88 -5.62 -1.48
N HIS A 163 2.36 -5.43 -0.24
CA HIS A 163 3.31 -4.38 0.15
C HIS A 163 4.60 -4.48 -0.67
N GLU A 164 5.24 -5.65 -0.66
CA GLU A 164 6.51 -5.89 -1.34
C GLU A 164 6.42 -5.70 -2.86
N ILE A 165 5.34 -6.21 -3.49
CA ILE A 165 5.12 -5.99 -4.93
C ILE A 165 4.82 -4.52 -5.23
N PHE A 166 4.17 -3.78 -4.32
CA PHE A 166 3.86 -2.37 -4.55
C PHE A 166 5.11 -1.53 -4.74
N HIS A 167 6.21 -1.91 -4.07
CA HIS A 167 7.50 -1.24 -4.20
C HIS A 167 8.07 -1.22 -5.63
N THR A 168 7.60 -2.12 -6.49
CA THR A 168 7.86 -2.08 -7.94
C THR A 168 7.62 -0.68 -8.52
N MET A 169 6.59 0.03 -8.06
CA MET A 169 6.37 1.42 -8.48
C MET A 169 7.12 2.45 -7.65
N PHE A 170 7.02 2.35 -6.32
CA PHE A 170 7.62 3.29 -5.38
C PHE A 170 8.47 2.46 -4.41
N PRO A 171 9.80 2.38 -4.62
CA PRO A 171 10.60 3.45 -5.15
C PRO A 171 11.09 3.19 -6.59
N PHE A 172 11.04 1.94 -7.05
CA PHE A 172 11.90 1.47 -8.14
C PHE A 172 11.56 2.06 -9.49
N TYR A 173 10.29 2.03 -9.91
CA TYR A 173 9.88 2.66 -11.15
C TYR A 173 10.11 4.18 -11.13
N MET A 174 9.90 4.82 -9.98
CA MET A 174 10.05 6.27 -9.86
C MET A 174 11.50 6.73 -9.66
N GLY A 175 12.39 5.84 -9.22
CA GLY A 175 13.76 6.16 -8.84
C GLY A 175 13.83 7.01 -7.56
N ILE A 176 12.95 6.77 -6.60
CA ILE A 176 12.94 7.50 -5.32
C ILE A 176 14.17 7.14 -4.49
N ASN A 177 14.73 8.10 -3.76
CA ASN A 177 15.84 7.86 -2.84
C ASN A 177 15.29 7.38 -1.49
N GLU A 178 14.97 6.10 -1.39
CA GLU A 178 14.44 5.45 -0.17
C GLU A 178 15.39 5.61 1.04
N THR A 179 16.71 5.60 0.81
CA THR A 179 17.69 5.74 1.90
C THR A 179 17.56 7.08 2.63
N LYS A 180 17.19 8.15 1.92
CA LYS A 180 16.97 9.49 2.51
C LYS A 180 15.53 9.78 2.84
N TYR A 181 14.60 9.23 2.05
CA TYR A 181 13.17 9.54 2.08
C TYR A 181 12.34 8.26 2.09
N GLY A 182 12.60 7.35 3.03
CA GLY A 182 11.89 6.06 3.15
C GLY A 182 10.37 6.20 3.30
N TRP A 183 9.88 7.34 3.75
CA TRP A 183 8.44 7.62 3.77
C TRP A 183 7.79 7.75 2.37
N MET A 184 8.59 8.07 1.34
CA MET A 184 8.19 8.07 -0.08
C MET A 184 8.29 6.67 -0.71
N ASP A 185 8.65 5.70 0.08
CA ASP A 185 8.85 4.33 -0.33
C ASP A 185 7.84 3.47 0.44
N GLU A 186 8.15 3.20 1.71
CA GLU A 186 7.31 2.47 2.66
C GLU A 186 5.91 3.05 2.81
N GLY A 187 5.77 4.37 2.88
CA GLY A 187 4.46 5.00 3.01
C GLY A 187 3.56 4.76 1.80
N TRP A 188 4.14 4.61 0.60
CA TRP A 188 3.40 4.30 -0.62
C TRP A 188 3.02 2.82 -0.66
N ALA A 189 3.92 1.93 -0.25
CA ALA A 189 3.62 0.51 -0.09
C ALA A 189 2.51 0.28 0.95
N THR A 190 2.56 0.95 2.11
CA THR A 190 1.52 0.89 3.16
C THR A 190 0.13 1.33 2.67
N ILE A 191 0.00 2.45 1.91
CA ILE A 191 -1.30 2.79 1.32
C ILE A 191 -1.71 1.80 0.22
N GLY A 192 -0.75 1.22 -0.48
CA GLY A 192 -0.96 0.12 -1.42
C GLY A 192 -1.63 -1.06 -0.73
N GLU A 193 -1.03 -1.57 0.34
CA GLU A 193 -1.54 -2.62 1.23
C GLU A 193 -2.98 -2.31 1.68
N TRP A 194 -3.20 -1.14 2.30
CA TRP A 194 -4.54 -0.75 2.80
C TRP A 194 -5.63 -0.70 1.74
N LEU A 195 -5.28 -0.41 0.48
CA LEU A 195 -6.24 -0.30 -0.62
C LEU A 195 -6.36 -1.60 -1.44
N ILE A 196 -5.35 -2.46 -1.44
CA ILE A 196 -5.28 -3.67 -2.28
C ILE A 196 -5.65 -4.92 -1.49
N SER A 197 -5.17 -5.07 -0.26
CA SER A 197 -5.45 -6.23 0.59
C SER A 197 -6.96 -6.54 0.70
N PRO A 198 -7.86 -5.55 0.94
CA PRO A 198 -9.30 -5.79 0.96
C PRO A 198 -9.92 -6.18 -0.39
N LEU A 199 -9.24 -5.93 -1.52
CA LEU A 199 -9.68 -6.43 -2.84
C LEU A 199 -9.38 -7.92 -3.01
N ILE A 200 -8.36 -8.43 -2.31
CA ILE A 200 -7.95 -9.83 -2.31
C ILE A 200 -8.75 -10.62 -1.27
N GLU A 201 -8.87 -10.09 -0.05
CA GLU A 201 -9.64 -10.65 1.06
C GLU A 201 -10.55 -9.57 1.68
N PRO A 202 -11.83 -9.47 1.27
CA PRO A 202 -12.73 -8.38 1.69
C PRO A 202 -13.03 -8.28 3.18
N LYS A 203 -12.71 -9.30 3.97
CA LYS A 203 -12.88 -9.29 5.42
C LYS A 203 -11.61 -8.94 6.19
N LEU A 204 -10.49 -8.78 5.49
CA LEU A 204 -9.23 -8.38 6.08
C LEU A 204 -9.38 -6.96 6.63
N ILE A 205 -9.07 -6.81 7.91
CA ILE A 205 -8.99 -5.53 8.60
C ILE A 205 -7.52 -5.34 8.90
N ASP A 206 -6.95 -4.30 8.31
CA ASP A 206 -5.58 -3.92 8.54
C ASP A 206 -5.54 -2.65 9.39
N ASP A 207 -5.09 -2.79 10.64
CA ASP A 207 -4.92 -1.71 11.59
C ASP A 207 -3.45 -1.32 11.78
N TYR A 208 -2.59 -1.70 10.84
CA TYR A 208 -1.15 -1.51 10.92
C TYR A 208 -0.77 -0.07 11.28
N GLY A 209 -0.04 0.05 12.39
CA GLY A 209 0.50 1.33 12.87
C GLY A 209 -0.53 2.30 13.47
N MET A 210 -1.83 1.98 13.52
CA MET A 210 -2.86 2.88 14.10
C MET A 210 -2.67 3.08 15.60
N VAL A 211 -2.60 1.98 16.36
CA VAL A 211 -2.37 2.00 17.81
C VAL A 211 -1.00 2.60 18.15
N PRO A 212 0.12 2.16 17.52
CA PRO A 212 1.43 2.80 17.74
C PRO A 212 1.41 4.30 17.50
N TYR A 213 0.80 4.78 16.40
CA TYR A 213 0.79 6.21 16.12
C TYR A 213 -0.08 6.99 17.11
N ALA A 214 -1.29 6.51 17.43
CA ALA A 214 -2.16 7.16 18.42
C ALA A 214 -1.46 7.36 19.78
N HIS A 215 -0.66 6.39 20.22
CA HIS A 215 0.10 6.46 21.46
C HIS A 215 1.34 7.34 21.39
N ALA A 216 2.08 7.31 20.28
CA ALA A 216 3.34 8.04 20.15
C ALA A 216 3.16 9.50 19.69
N ALA A 217 2.02 9.85 19.09
CA ALA A 217 1.79 11.17 18.54
C ALA A 217 1.95 12.27 19.60
N GLY A 218 2.62 13.35 19.22
CA GLY A 218 2.92 14.48 20.11
C GLY A 218 4.01 14.22 21.16
N THR A 219 4.62 13.03 21.19
CA THR A 219 5.80 12.73 22.03
C THR A 219 7.10 13.10 21.30
N GLU A 220 8.25 12.91 21.95
CA GLU A 220 9.57 13.12 21.32
C GLU A 220 9.87 12.12 20.19
N ASP A 221 9.14 10.99 20.14
CA ASP A 221 9.27 10.01 19.05
C ASP A 221 8.53 10.44 17.77
N ASP A 222 7.61 11.42 17.85
CA ASP A 222 6.79 11.89 16.74
C ASP A 222 7.45 13.03 15.96
N LEU A 223 8.48 12.69 15.19
CA LEU A 223 9.22 13.65 14.35
C LEU A 223 8.43 14.02 13.07
N PRO A 224 8.66 15.19 12.44
CA PRO A 224 8.12 15.48 11.12
C PRO A 224 8.47 14.40 10.08
N ILE A 225 7.53 14.01 9.22
CA ILE A 225 7.70 12.92 8.23
C ILE A 225 8.89 13.20 7.30
N VAL A 226 9.11 14.46 6.93
CA VAL A 226 10.22 14.87 6.05
C VAL A 226 11.60 14.78 6.69
N THR A 227 11.70 14.40 7.97
CA THR A 227 12.98 14.11 8.62
C THR A 227 13.71 13.03 7.81
N LEU A 228 15.03 13.18 7.63
CA LEU A 228 15.80 12.21 6.84
C LEU A 228 15.77 10.84 7.51
N THR A 229 15.55 9.79 6.72
CA THR A 229 15.52 8.41 7.21
C THR A 229 16.82 8.03 7.91
N THR A 230 17.97 8.48 7.40
CA THR A 230 19.29 8.25 8.00
C THR A 230 19.51 8.87 9.37
N GLN A 231 18.58 9.70 9.86
CA GLN A 231 18.63 10.36 11.17
C GLN A 231 17.66 9.73 12.17
N GLN A 232 16.98 8.66 11.78
CA GLN A 232 15.92 8.04 12.56
C GLN A 232 16.26 6.57 12.82
N ALA A 233 15.75 6.05 13.93
CA ALA A 233 15.81 4.64 14.29
C ALA A 233 14.63 4.31 15.21
N GLY A 234 14.27 3.03 15.34
CA GLY A 234 13.21 2.61 16.27
C GLY A 234 11.85 3.23 15.92
N ALA A 235 11.13 3.71 16.95
CA ALA A 235 9.77 4.25 16.80
C ALA A 235 9.68 5.46 15.83
N PRO A 236 10.57 6.48 15.89
CA PRO A 236 10.55 7.56 14.90
C PRO A 236 10.65 7.07 13.46
N PHE A 237 11.58 6.13 13.18
CA PHE A 237 11.74 5.55 11.84
C PHE A 237 10.46 4.84 11.41
N PHE A 238 9.93 3.95 12.26
CA PHE A 238 8.71 3.22 11.97
C PHE A 238 7.54 4.17 11.67
N LEU A 239 7.27 5.14 12.55
CA LEU A 239 6.13 6.04 12.41
C LEU A 239 6.22 6.87 11.13
N ASN A 240 7.41 7.40 10.83
CA ASN A 240 7.60 8.25 9.67
C ASN A 240 7.75 7.51 8.36
N SER A 241 8.22 6.26 8.36
CA SER A 241 8.32 5.46 7.14
C SER A 241 6.95 4.89 6.75
N TYR A 242 6.13 4.42 7.70
CA TYR A 242 4.93 3.63 7.37
C TYR A 242 3.59 4.33 7.67
N PRO A 243 3.03 4.30 8.92
CA PRO A 243 1.64 4.69 9.13
C PRO A 243 1.38 6.18 8.86
N LYS A 244 2.31 7.08 9.21
CA LYS A 244 2.08 8.52 9.04
C LYS A 244 2.01 8.94 7.57
N PRO A 245 2.98 8.59 6.69
CA PRO A 245 2.84 8.91 5.27
C PRO A 245 1.67 8.18 4.63
N GLY A 246 1.43 6.89 4.96
CA GLY A 246 0.26 6.14 4.48
C GLY A 246 -1.07 6.85 4.78
N LEU A 247 -1.26 7.29 6.04
CA LEU A 247 -2.44 8.08 6.45
C LEU A 247 -2.51 9.41 5.72
N GLY A 248 -1.37 10.10 5.56
CA GLY A 248 -1.28 11.36 4.84
C GLY A 248 -1.76 11.23 3.39
N TYR A 249 -1.33 10.17 2.70
CA TYR A 249 -1.78 9.87 1.34
C TYR A 249 -3.25 9.49 1.30
N LEU A 250 -3.73 8.71 2.27
CA LEU A 250 -5.12 8.27 2.37
C LEU A 250 -6.05 9.47 2.57
N TYR A 251 -5.67 10.42 3.43
CA TYR A 251 -6.46 11.63 3.67
C TYR A 251 -6.46 12.59 2.49
N VAL A 252 -5.38 12.65 1.71
CA VAL A 252 -5.39 13.44 0.46
C VAL A 252 -6.25 12.77 -0.60
N LYS A 253 -6.23 11.44 -0.68
CA LYS A 253 -7.15 10.69 -1.55
C LYS A 253 -8.60 10.93 -1.16
N ASP A 254 -8.91 10.89 0.13
CA ASP A 254 -10.23 11.21 0.68
C ASP A 254 -10.64 12.66 0.39
N LEU A 255 -9.75 13.62 0.64
CA LEU A 255 -9.94 15.05 0.36
C LEU A 255 -10.26 15.34 -1.11
N LEU A 256 -9.51 14.73 -2.03
CA LEU A 256 -9.62 14.98 -3.47
C LEU A 256 -10.70 14.13 -4.15
N GLY A 257 -11.04 12.97 -3.57
CA GLY A 257 -11.76 11.90 -4.24
C GLY A 257 -10.91 11.17 -5.28
N ASP A 258 -11.39 10.00 -5.70
CA ASP A 258 -10.62 9.05 -6.53
C ASP A 258 -10.14 9.64 -7.86
N GLU A 259 -11.02 10.30 -8.61
CA GLU A 259 -10.69 10.81 -9.94
C GLU A 259 -9.57 11.86 -9.90
N LEU A 260 -9.69 12.82 -8.98
CA LEU A 260 -8.73 13.91 -8.89
C LEU A 260 -7.42 13.46 -8.25
N PHE A 261 -7.48 12.56 -7.27
CA PHE A 261 -6.29 11.93 -6.70
C PHE A 261 -5.52 11.13 -7.75
N THR A 262 -6.20 10.26 -8.52
CA THR A 262 -5.56 9.49 -9.60
C THR A 262 -4.93 10.42 -10.64
N LYS A 263 -5.62 11.50 -11.04
CA LYS A 263 -5.05 12.50 -11.96
C LYS A 263 -3.79 13.16 -11.39
N ALA A 264 -3.81 13.51 -10.10
CA ALA A 264 -2.67 14.11 -9.40
C ALA A 264 -1.48 13.15 -9.32
N LEU A 265 -1.72 11.92 -8.88
CA LEU A 265 -0.71 10.87 -8.80
C LEU A 265 -0.12 10.54 -10.18
N HIS A 266 -0.95 10.44 -11.22
CA HIS A 266 -0.46 10.21 -12.58
C HIS A 266 0.32 11.40 -13.13
N THR A 267 0.04 12.63 -12.67
CA THR A 267 0.84 13.80 -13.01
C THR A 267 2.23 13.71 -12.40
N TYR A 268 2.33 13.27 -11.15
CA TYR A 268 3.61 12.95 -10.51
C TYR A 268 4.38 11.86 -11.28
N ILE A 269 3.75 10.71 -11.54
CA ILE A 269 4.37 9.58 -12.25
C ILE A 269 4.89 10.01 -13.62
N ARG A 270 4.06 10.64 -14.46
CA ARG A 270 4.46 11.09 -15.81
C ARG A 270 5.58 12.12 -15.80
N THR A 271 5.61 12.98 -14.79
CA THR A 271 6.58 14.09 -14.74
C THR A 271 7.96 13.59 -14.30
N TRP A 272 8.00 12.62 -13.39
CA TRP A 272 9.20 12.27 -12.63
C TRP A 272 9.77 10.88 -12.87
N HIS A 273 9.00 9.96 -13.46
CA HIS A 273 9.56 8.69 -13.88
C HIS A 273 10.82 8.90 -14.74
N GLY A 274 11.91 8.23 -14.36
CA GLY A 274 13.24 8.35 -14.99
C GLY A 274 14.07 9.58 -14.58
N LYS A 275 13.70 10.33 -13.53
CA LYS A 275 14.38 11.59 -13.12
C LYS A 275 14.81 11.69 -11.65
N HIS A 276 14.44 10.74 -10.79
CA HIS A 276 14.68 10.77 -9.33
C HIS A 276 13.98 11.92 -8.58
N PRO A 277 12.66 11.81 -8.31
CA PRO A 277 11.92 12.84 -7.59
C PRO A 277 12.34 12.99 -6.13
N MET A 278 12.34 14.23 -5.65
CA MET A 278 12.52 14.61 -4.25
C MET A 278 11.16 14.86 -3.58
N PRO A 279 11.07 14.95 -2.24
CA PRO A 279 9.83 15.28 -1.52
C PRO A 279 8.99 16.41 -2.12
N TYR A 280 9.63 17.54 -2.43
CA TYR A 280 8.94 18.71 -2.98
C TYR A 280 8.36 18.44 -4.37
N ASP A 281 9.02 17.61 -5.17
CA ASP A 281 8.58 17.24 -6.51
C ASP A 281 7.27 16.46 -6.47
N PHE A 282 7.13 15.56 -5.49
CA PHE A 282 5.88 14.89 -5.17
C PHE A 282 4.79 15.89 -4.77
N PHE A 283 5.02 16.71 -3.74
CA PHE A 283 4.01 17.66 -3.26
C PHE A 283 3.56 18.65 -4.34
N TYR A 284 4.49 19.19 -5.12
CA TYR A 284 4.17 20.11 -6.21
C TYR A 284 3.42 19.42 -7.36
N SER A 285 3.76 18.17 -7.66
CA SER A 285 3.07 17.40 -8.70
C SER A 285 1.65 17.03 -8.29
N MET A 286 1.42 16.71 -7.01
CA MET A 286 0.07 16.49 -6.48
C MET A 286 -0.77 17.77 -6.58
N ASN A 287 -0.22 18.92 -6.16
CA ASN A 287 -0.90 20.21 -6.31
C ASN A 287 -1.22 20.53 -7.77
N ALA A 288 -0.24 20.38 -8.66
CA ALA A 288 -0.38 20.71 -10.08
C ALA A 288 -1.42 19.83 -10.77
N GLY A 289 -1.39 18.52 -10.51
CA GLY A 289 -2.35 17.59 -11.12
C GLY A 289 -3.76 17.71 -10.55
N ALA A 290 -3.89 18.03 -9.26
CA ALA A 290 -5.17 18.35 -8.62
C ALA A 290 -5.72 19.73 -9.02
N GLY A 291 -4.85 20.67 -9.43
CA GLY A 291 -5.23 22.05 -9.67
C GLY A 291 -5.63 22.80 -8.39
N GLN A 292 -5.18 22.33 -7.22
CA GLN A 292 -5.51 22.87 -5.91
C GLN A 292 -4.24 23.07 -5.07
N ASN A 293 -4.28 24.05 -4.16
CA ASN A 293 -3.20 24.27 -3.22
C ASN A 293 -3.40 23.39 -1.97
N LEU A 294 -2.66 22.29 -1.89
CA LEU A 294 -2.68 21.38 -0.74
C LEU A 294 -1.57 21.69 0.28
N ASN A 295 -0.83 22.81 0.12
CA ASN A 295 0.30 23.15 1.00
C ASN A 295 -0.12 23.26 2.47
N TRP A 296 -1.35 23.70 2.75
CA TRP A 296 -1.86 23.75 4.12
C TRP A 296 -1.85 22.37 4.79
N PHE A 297 -2.13 21.31 4.01
CA PHE A 297 -2.16 19.94 4.49
C PHE A 297 -0.75 19.37 4.55
N TRP A 298 0.05 19.55 3.48
CA TRP A 298 1.45 19.13 3.46
C TRP A 298 2.22 19.70 4.63
N GLN A 299 2.10 21.00 4.87
CA GLN A 299 2.75 21.69 5.97
C GLN A 299 2.38 21.04 7.32
N ARG A 300 1.08 20.93 7.63
CA ARG A 300 0.62 20.37 8.92
C ARG A 300 0.92 18.90 9.09
N TRP A 301 0.82 18.09 8.03
CA TRP A 301 0.96 16.64 8.13
C TRP A 301 2.42 16.18 8.03
N PHE A 302 3.17 16.69 7.04
CA PHE A 302 4.52 16.22 6.71
C PHE A 302 5.65 17.04 7.34
N PHE A 303 5.49 18.36 7.48
CA PHE A 303 6.59 19.26 7.90
C PHE A 303 6.52 19.65 9.39
N GLU A 304 5.33 19.74 9.96
CA GLU A 304 5.13 20.15 11.35
C GLU A 304 5.02 18.96 12.29
N GLY A 305 5.24 19.19 13.59
CA GLY A 305 4.92 18.23 14.65
C GLY A 305 3.43 18.31 15.05
N GLY A 306 3.11 17.71 16.19
CA GLY A 306 1.76 17.71 16.78
C GLY A 306 1.01 16.40 16.55
N TYR A 307 -0.19 16.30 17.12
CA TYR A 307 -0.90 15.03 17.28
C TYR A 307 -2.33 15.09 16.74
N PRO A 308 -2.93 13.94 16.36
CA PRO A 308 -4.34 13.86 16.00
C PRO A 308 -5.19 13.69 17.26
N ASP A 309 -6.16 14.57 17.45
CA ASP A 309 -7.09 14.54 18.59
C ASP A 309 -8.32 15.37 18.22
N LEU A 310 -9.46 14.70 18.16
CA LEU A 310 -10.77 15.29 17.93
C LEU A 310 -11.66 15.03 19.14
N ALA A 311 -12.61 15.94 19.40
CA ALA A 311 -13.53 15.79 20.52
C ALA A 311 -14.98 16.06 20.11
N ILE A 312 -15.92 15.24 20.61
CA ILE A 312 -17.35 15.57 20.57
C ILE A 312 -17.63 16.59 21.68
N THR A 313 -17.77 17.86 21.29
CA THR A 313 -17.94 18.97 22.24
C THR A 313 -19.40 19.31 22.54
N SER A 314 -20.32 19.00 21.62
CA SER A 314 -21.76 19.20 21.84
C SER A 314 -22.58 18.25 20.98
N VAL A 315 -23.71 17.79 21.51
CA VAL A 315 -24.77 17.11 20.76
C VAL A 315 -26.09 17.78 21.11
N THR A 316 -26.64 18.54 20.17
CA THR A 316 -27.91 19.25 20.32
C THR A 316 -29.01 18.44 19.65
N PRO A 317 -30.02 17.94 20.40
CA PRO A 317 -31.12 17.18 19.82
C PRO A 317 -31.96 18.00 18.83
N ALA A 318 -32.65 17.29 17.93
CA ALA A 318 -33.62 17.92 17.03
C ALA A 318 -34.76 18.58 17.85
N ALA A 319 -35.00 19.87 17.62
CA ALA A 319 -36.04 20.64 18.32
C ALA A 319 -36.70 21.66 17.38
N GLY A 320 -38.02 21.89 17.54
CA GLY A 320 -38.73 22.96 16.84
C GLY A 320 -38.72 22.89 15.31
N GLY A 321 -38.45 21.71 14.72
CA GLY A 321 -38.31 21.51 13.28
C GLY A 321 -36.87 21.53 12.75
N THR A 322 -35.88 21.87 13.59
CA THR A 322 -34.45 21.83 13.29
C THR A 322 -33.89 20.42 13.44
N ALA A 323 -32.94 20.04 12.57
CA ALA A 323 -32.19 18.80 12.68
C ALA A 323 -31.35 18.75 13.95
N ALA A 324 -30.94 17.55 14.39
CA ALA A 324 -29.95 17.43 15.46
C ALA A 324 -28.57 17.90 14.94
N GLU A 325 -27.74 18.42 15.82
CA GLU A 325 -26.41 18.96 15.49
C GLU A 325 -25.36 18.36 16.42
N ILE A 326 -24.29 17.81 15.84
CA ILE A 326 -23.10 17.36 16.54
C ILE A 326 -21.98 18.38 16.28
N VAL A 327 -21.26 18.81 17.31
CA VAL A 327 -20.14 19.74 17.19
C VAL A 327 -18.84 19.01 17.51
N VAL A 328 -17.99 18.87 16.51
CA VAL A 328 -16.66 18.25 16.63
C VAL A 328 -15.60 19.35 16.64
N THR A 329 -14.66 19.27 17.58
CA THR A 329 -13.53 20.22 17.69
C THR A 329 -12.21 19.48 17.54
N ALA A 330 -11.31 20.00 16.71
CA ALA A 330 -9.93 19.56 16.66
C ALA A 330 -9.15 20.14 17.86
N LYS A 331 -8.73 19.26 18.77
CA LYS A 331 -7.91 19.56 19.93
C LYS A 331 -6.43 19.46 19.59
N GLY A 332 -6.08 18.50 18.75
CA GLY A 332 -4.76 18.33 18.15
C GLY A 332 -4.57 19.21 16.90
N SER A 333 -3.31 19.33 16.44
CA SER A 333 -2.95 20.13 15.26
C SER A 333 -2.87 19.31 13.96
N LYS A 334 -2.86 17.98 14.05
CA LYS A 334 -2.83 17.10 12.87
C LYS A 334 -4.25 16.92 12.31
N PRO A 335 -4.53 17.36 11.07
CA PRO A 335 -5.87 17.23 10.48
C PRO A 335 -6.16 15.77 10.12
N VAL A 336 -7.19 15.20 10.74
CA VAL A 336 -7.73 13.85 10.43
C VAL A 336 -9.21 13.93 10.03
N PRO A 337 -9.78 12.99 9.25
CA PRO A 337 -11.20 13.00 8.90
C PRO A 337 -12.13 12.99 10.13
N VAL A 338 -13.34 13.52 9.96
CA VAL A 338 -14.42 13.39 10.96
C VAL A 338 -15.32 12.23 10.55
N ASP A 339 -15.16 11.10 11.23
CA ASP A 339 -16.02 9.94 11.08
C ASP A 339 -16.89 9.76 12.32
N LEU A 340 -18.21 9.87 12.14
CA LEU A 340 -19.19 9.72 13.21
C LEU A 340 -20.07 8.50 12.95
N THR A 341 -20.25 7.67 13.97
CA THR A 341 -21.33 6.68 14.04
C THR A 341 -22.39 7.16 15.01
N VAL A 342 -23.54 7.55 14.49
CA VAL A 342 -24.71 7.99 15.26
C VAL A 342 -25.65 6.80 15.46
N THR A 343 -25.98 6.49 16.71
CA THR A 343 -27.00 5.50 17.06
C THR A 343 -28.25 6.21 17.56
N PHE A 344 -29.40 5.92 16.96
CA PHE A 344 -30.67 6.51 17.33
C PHE A 344 -31.40 5.70 18.40
N ALA A 345 -32.36 6.32 19.08
CA ALA A 345 -33.18 5.69 20.11
C ALA A 345 -34.03 4.51 19.60
N ASP A 346 -34.28 4.41 18.30
CA ASP A 346 -34.95 3.28 17.66
C ASP A 346 -34.00 2.12 17.30
N GLY A 347 -32.71 2.24 17.63
CA GLY A 347 -31.66 1.26 17.36
C GLY A 347 -31.05 1.34 15.95
N SER A 348 -31.55 2.21 15.08
CA SER A 348 -30.91 2.43 13.76
C SER A 348 -29.62 3.23 13.88
N THR A 349 -28.72 3.09 12.90
CA THR A 349 -27.44 3.80 12.86
C THR A 349 -27.27 4.61 11.58
N GLU A 350 -26.53 5.72 11.67
CA GLU A 350 -26.09 6.55 10.54
C GLU A 350 -24.58 6.79 10.67
N LYS A 351 -23.86 6.62 9.56
CA LYS A 351 -22.44 6.97 9.46
C LYS A 351 -22.31 8.29 8.72
N ILE A 352 -21.61 9.25 9.31
CA ILE A 352 -21.37 10.57 8.72
C ILE A 352 -19.88 10.77 8.59
N HIS A 353 -19.44 11.17 7.40
CA HIS A 353 -18.04 11.41 7.08
C HIS A 353 -17.83 12.87 6.63
N ARG A 354 -16.72 13.48 7.06
CA ARG A 354 -16.17 14.70 6.49
C ARG A 354 -14.66 14.54 6.31
N THR A 355 -14.18 14.92 5.12
CA THR A 355 -12.75 14.89 4.81
C THR A 355 -11.98 15.91 5.65
N VAL A 356 -10.65 15.82 5.63
CA VAL A 356 -9.75 16.80 6.27
C VAL A 356 -9.94 18.26 5.82
N ALA A 357 -10.68 18.51 4.73
CA ALA A 357 -10.99 19.86 4.22
C ALA A 357 -11.59 20.77 5.30
N VAL A 358 -12.39 20.20 6.21
CA VAL A 358 -13.09 20.97 7.24
C VAL A 358 -12.13 21.69 8.20
N TRP A 359 -10.89 21.24 8.29
CA TRP A 359 -9.86 21.83 9.15
C TRP A 359 -9.01 22.90 8.46
N GLN A 360 -9.22 23.18 7.17
CA GLN A 360 -8.39 24.14 6.43
C GLN A 360 -8.47 25.55 7.04
N SER A 361 -9.64 25.95 7.55
CA SER A 361 -9.87 27.28 8.10
C SER A 361 -10.70 27.27 9.39
N ALA A 362 -10.95 26.10 9.98
CA ALA A 362 -11.75 25.96 11.19
C ALA A 362 -11.08 25.01 12.19
N GLN A 363 -11.34 25.27 13.46
CA GLN A 363 -10.99 24.37 14.58
C GLN A 363 -12.19 23.57 15.07
N THR A 364 -13.41 24.00 14.72
CA THR A 364 -14.66 23.38 15.13
C THR A 364 -15.59 23.26 13.93
N VAL A 365 -16.29 22.13 13.83
CA VAL A 365 -17.17 21.79 12.71
C VAL A 365 -18.52 21.36 13.23
N GLN A 366 -19.57 21.93 12.67
CA GLN A 366 -20.95 21.52 12.89
C GLN A 366 -21.31 20.40 11.90
N VAL A 367 -21.80 19.30 12.43
CA VAL A 367 -22.23 18.12 11.67
C VAL A 367 -23.73 17.92 11.90
N PRO A 368 -24.59 18.39 10.97
CA PRO A 368 -26.01 18.16 11.07
C PRO A 368 -26.31 16.67 10.83
N VAL A 369 -27.21 16.11 11.65
CA VAL A 369 -27.69 14.74 11.54
C VAL A 369 -29.04 14.75 10.83
N ALA A 370 -29.18 13.95 9.77
CA ALA A 370 -30.39 13.99 8.95
C ALA A 370 -31.63 13.50 9.73
N GLY A 371 -32.77 14.13 9.46
CA GLY A 371 -34.06 13.73 10.02
C GLY A 371 -34.35 14.28 11.42
N ARG A 372 -35.24 13.59 12.14
CA ARG A 372 -35.78 14.00 13.46
C ARG A 372 -35.71 12.89 14.51
N LYS A 373 -34.90 11.86 14.27
CA LYS A 373 -34.74 10.76 15.22
C LYS A 373 -33.97 11.26 16.44
N ALA A 374 -34.39 10.82 17.62
CA ALA A 374 -33.65 11.10 18.85
C ALA A 374 -32.32 10.34 18.83
N ILE A 375 -31.21 11.03 19.09
CA ILE A 375 -29.88 10.43 19.19
C ILE A 375 -29.76 9.74 20.55
N ALA A 376 -29.38 8.47 20.55
CA ALA A 376 -29.08 7.69 21.75
C ALA A 376 -27.58 7.78 22.11
N SER A 377 -26.71 7.65 21.11
CA SER A 377 -25.27 7.82 21.29
C SER A 377 -24.57 8.26 20.00
N VAL A 378 -23.37 8.80 20.15
CA VAL A 378 -22.47 9.16 19.05
C VAL A 378 -21.07 8.65 19.41
N THR A 379 -20.40 8.03 18.44
CA THR A 379 -18.99 7.67 18.52
C THR A 379 -18.24 8.37 17.40
N LEU A 380 -17.11 9.00 17.72
CA LEU A 380 -16.18 9.66 16.82
C LEU A 380 -14.97 8.76 16.59
N GLY A 381 -14.53 8.66 15.34
CA GLY A 381 -13.40 7.88 14.91
C GLY A 381 -13.77 6.73 13.95
N SER A 382 -12.75 6.23 13.28
CA SER A 382 -12.79 5.03 12.44
C SER A 382 -11.40 4.39 12.44
N LEU A 383 -11.26 3.26 11.75
CA LEU A 383 -10.01 2.48 11.73
C LEU A 383 -8.77 3.32 11.41
N TYR A 384 -8.85 4.16 10.37
CA TYR A 384 -7.75 5.00 9.90
C TYR A 384 -7.82 6.44 10.42
N VAL A 385 -8.46 6.67 11.57
CA VAL A 385 -8.51 7.97 12.25
C VAL A 385 -7.93 7.78 13.65
N PRO A 386 -6.59 7.81 13.78
CA PRO A 386 -5.94 7.70 15.08
C PRO A 386 -6.29 8.92 15.92
N ASP A 387 -6.38 8.71 17.23
CA ASP A 387 -6.73 9.76 18.19
C ASP A 387 -5.94 9.56 19.49
N SER A 388 -5.21 10.60 19.90
CA SER A 388 -4.35 10.56 21.08
C SER A 388 -5.12 10.68 22.41
N TYR A 389 -6.39 11.09 22.39
CA TYR A 389 -7.22 11.24 23.57
C TYR A 389 -8.65 10.71 23.37
N PRO A 390 -8.85 9.39 23.22
CA PRO A 390 -10.15 8.83 22.85
C PRO A 390 -11.26 8.94 23.91
N ALA A 391 -11.00 9.56 25.07
CA ALA A 391 -11.95 9.66 26.17
C ALA A 391 -13.12 10.64 25.87
N ASP A 392 -12.94 11.59 24.95
CA ASP A 392 -13.98 12.53 24.52
C ASP A 392 -14.52 12.24 23.10
N ASN A 393 -14.25 11.03 22.60
CA ASN A 393 -14.78 10.49 21.34
C ASN A 393 -16.16 9.84 21.46
N ALA A 394 -16.80 9.89 22.63
CA ALA A 394 -18.11 9.30 22.85
C ALA A 394 -19.07 10.29 23.51
N TRP A 395 -20.32 10.30 23.03
CA TRP A 395 -21.42 10.99 23.68
C TRP A 395 -22.61 10.03 23.89
N PRO A 396 -23.22 10.02 25.10
CA PRO A 396 -22.71 10.64 26.32
C PRO A 396 -21.39 9.99 26.74
N VAL A 397 -20.52 10.76 27.40
CA VAL A 397 -19.26 10.23 27.95
C VAL A 397 -19.60 9.11 28.93
N ALA A 398 -18.98 7.94 28.76
CA ALA A 398 -19.15 6.82 29.67
C ALA A 398 -18.76 7.24 31.09
N LYS A 399 -19.59 6.93 32.09
CA LYS A 399 -19.37 7.29 33.49
C LYS A 399 -18.28 6.47 34.15
#